data_AF-A0A8E2AVG8-F1
#
_entry.id   AF-A0A8E2AVG8-F1
#
_cell.length_a   1.000
_cell.length_b   1.000
_cell.length_c   1.000
_cell.angle_alpha   90.00
_cell.angle_beta   90.00
_cell.angle_gamma   90.00
#
_symmetry.space_group_name_H-M   'P 1'
#
loop_
_entity.id
_entity.type
_entity.pdbx_description
1 polymer ?
#
loop_
_entity_poly.entity_id
_entity_poly.type
_entity_poly.pdbx_seq_one_letter_code
_entity_poly.pdbx_strand_id
1 'polypeptide(L)'
;MEGRRDIGNHVVLVHGDLSTAERVESLQQSRGEEKTPWRRFQAVVFVMGLFHLKMACADAIWKLCIQPKAAREDETSLMHEIAVIRPKKTAKIGSNKPGFRRMHEVIQHIGIVSRLDCWRVEVKQIYGYPSLEEWAKIKPSWEDLKRVAQTLVTKYSAGHTFTRLRLQPQSARDQQQENALLRQRYYLLYEEITYAMNAGDIGRVEQCFLPWILIFKGCGKHKYATHMLRFLHNLHYVYPSKLMRAIRMNILCNPTGKPDGFRGVDWWLEHNNFYTKRVYGGQFSNRTKRRILKESVLIQVYKRIRINFENMFMLHKRGYKHSKAKMVLTFKKLAKHMEKKRTHEFVRGRTAAYIIPDAMDIGLQKLMSAESV
;
A
#
# COMPACT_ATOMS: atom_id res chain seq x y z
N MET A 1 13.20 8.38 -48.70
CA MET A 1 12.62 7.85 -47.43
C MET A 1 11.78 8.94 -46.78
N GLU A 2 10.58 9.19 -47.31
CA GLU A 2 9.56 9.90 -46.56
C GLU A 2 9.06 8.96 -45.45
N GLY A 3 9.15 9.37 -44.19
CA GLY A 3 8.64 8.52 -43.10
C GLY A 3 9.20 8.72 -41.71
N ARG A 4 9.98 9.76 -41.44
CA ARG A 4 10.34 10.12 -40.06
C ARG A 4 10.03 11.59 -39.84
N ARG A 5 8.76 11.88 -39.51
CA ARG A 5 8.40 13.17 -38.91
C ARG A 5 9.16 13.30 -37.60
N ASP A 6 9.76 14.47 -37.38
CA ASP A 6 10.25 14.86 -36.07
C ASP A 6 9.07 14.75 -35.08
N ILE A 7 9.31 14.09 -33.95
CA ILE A 7 8.31 13.97 -32.88
C ILE A 7 8.03 15.30 -32.19
N GLY A 8 8.89 16.30 -32.39
CA GLY A 8 8.79 17.59 -31.73
C GLY A 8 8.60 17.44 -30.23
N ASN A 9 7.59 18.11 -29.70
CA ASN A 9 7.25 18.10 -28.26
C ASN A 9 6.30 16.96 -27.85
N HIS A 10 6.29 15.84 -28.58
CA HIS A 10 5.44 14.69 -28.26
C HIS A 10 6.03 13.84 -27.13
N VAL A 11 5.18 13.45 -26.18
CA VAL A 11 5.53 12.55 -25.07
C VAL A 11 4.51 11.42 -25.00
N VAL A 12 5.00 10.20 -24.79
CA VAL A 12 4.20 9.01 -24.52
C VAL A 12 4.42 8.61 -23.07
N LEU A 13 3.39 8.75 -22.25
CA LEU A 13 3.40 8.25 -20.87
C LEU A 13 3.20 6.73 -20.88
N VAL A 14 4.15 6.00 -20.30
CA VAL A 14 4.10 4.54 -20.20
C VAL A 14 3.97 4.16 -18.74
N HIS A 15 2.86 3.51 -18.40
CA HIS A 15 2.57 3.04 -17.05
C HIS A 15 2.94 1.57 -16.90
N GLY A 16 3.51 1.19 -15.75
CA GLY A 16 3.82 -0.20 -15.50
C GLY A 16 4.38 -0.48 -14.11
N ASP A 17 4.73 -1.73 -13.91
CA ASP A 17 5.43 -2.18 -12.72
C ASP A 17 6.93 -1.81 -12.77
N LEU A 18 7.64 -2.15 -11.70
CA LEU A 18 9.08 -1.92 -11.58
C LEU A 18 9.89 -2.57 -12.73
N SER A 19 9.50 -3.77 -13.17
CA SER A 19 10.21 -4.44 -14.27
C SER A 19 10.04 -3.69 -15.59
N THR A 20 8.87 -3.09 -15.81
CA THR A 20 8.63 -2.21 -16.97
C THR A 20 9.52 -0.97 -16.90
N ALA A 21 9.67 -0.36 -15.71
CA ALA A 21 10.58 0.77 -15.49
C ALA A 21 12.02 0.43 -15.90
N GLU A 22 12.56 -0.68 -15.35
CA GLU A 22 13.92 -1.14 -15.63
C GLU A 22 14.16 -1.37 -17.13
N ARG A 23 13.17 -1.89 -17.85
CA ARG A 23 13.25 -2.12 -19.30
C ARG A 23 13.25 -0.82 -20.09
N VAL A 24 12.39 0.14 -19.74
CA VAL A 24 12.37 1.46 -20.38
C VAL A 24 13.70 2.17 -20.16
N GLU A 25 14.20 2.16 -18.92
CA GLU A 25 15.46 2.79 -18.56
C GLU A 25 16.65 2.13 -19.27
N SER A 26 16.74 0.80 -19.30
CA SER A 26 17.78 0.06 -20.01
C SER A 26 17.75 0.33 -21.52
N LEU A 27 16.56 0.44 -22.10
CA LEU A 27 16.39 0.79 -23.51
C LEU A 27 16.88 2.21 -23.81
N GLN A 28 16.52 3.18 -22.98
CA GLN A 28 16.95 4.57 -23.15
C GLN A 28 18.46 4.72 -22.93
N GLN A 29 19.03 4.01 -21.94
CA GLN A 29 20.45 4.02 -21.67
C GLN A 29 21.26 3.41 -22.82
N SER A 30 20.87 2.22 -23.30
CA SER A 30 21.59 1.56 -24.40
C SER A 30 21.53 2.34 -25.72
N ARG A 31 20.53 3.21 -25.87
CA ARG A 31 20.36 4.06 -27.05
C ARG A 31 20.73 5.52 -26.79
N GLY A 32 21.38 5.85 -25.68
CA GLY A 32 21.72 7.23 -25.30
C GLY A 32 22.57 7.97 -26.34
N GLU A 33 23.45 7.24 -27.04
CA GLU A 33 24.36 7.76 -28.06
C GLU A 33 23.71 7.94 -29.45
N GLU A 34 22.45 7.53 -29.62
CA GLU A 34 21.80 7.62 -30.92
C GLU A 34 21.54 9.09 -31.32
N LYS A 35 21.78 9.40 -32.60
CA LYS A 35 21.78 10.78 -33.12
C LYS A 35 20.47 11.56 -32.94
N THR A 36 19.34 10.89 -32.77
CA THR A 36 18.01 11.56 -32.79
C THR A 36 17.20 11.21 -31.55
N PRO A 37 16.44 12.16 -30.96
CA PRO A 37 15.57 11.89 -29.81
C PRO A 37 14.64 10.69 -29.98
N TRP A 38 14.14 10.48 -31.20
CA TRP A 38 13.34 9.31 -31.56
C TRP A 38 14.07 7.99 -31.34
N ARG A 39 15.30 7.87 -31.86
CA ARG A 39 16.11 6.65 -31.69
C ARG A 39 16.53 6.44 -30.23
N ARG A 40 16.72 7.51 -29.46
CA ARG A 40 16.96 7.44 -28.00
C ARG A 40 15.72 7.05 -27.18
N PHE A 41 14.54 6.92 -27.81
CA PHE A 41 13.25 6.77 -27.11
C PHE A 41 13.00 7.88 -26.09
N GLN A 42 13.49 9.10 -26.34
CA GLN A 42 13.39 10.23 -25.41
C GLN A 42 11.94 10.66 -25.14
N ALA A 43 11.04 10.42 -26.09
CA ALA A 43 9.61 10.68 -25.96
C ALA A 43 8.91 9.79 -24.91
N VAL A 44 9.51 8.65 -24.55
CA VAL A 44 8.92 7.68 -23.64
C VAL A 44 9.19 8.10 -22.20
N VAL A 45 8.16 8.48 -21.48
CA VAL A 45 8.27 8.84 -20.05
C VAL A 45 7.57 7.77 -19.23
N PHE A 46 8.35 7.03 -18.45
CA PHE A 46 7.80 6.03 -17.55
C PHE A 46 7.10 6.69 -16.36
N VAL A 47 5.89 6.23 -16.04
CA VAL A 47 5.10 6.66 -14.89
C VAL A 47 4.84 5.44 -14.01
N MET A 48 5.25 5.52 -12.73
CA MET A 48 5.15 4.38 -11.84
C MET A 48 3.70 3.91 -11.65
N GLY A 49 3.49 2.60 -11.66
CA GLY A 49 2.20 1.98 -11.36
C GLY A 49 1.88 2.06 -9.87
N LEU A 50 0.90 2.89 -9.50
CA LEU A 50 0.52 3.08 -8.09
C LEU A 50 -0.15 1.84 -7.48
N PHE A 51 -0.75 0.96 -8.27
CA PHE A 51 -1.25 -0.31 -7.75
C PHE A 51 -0.09 -1.23 -7.33
N HIS A 52 0.95 -1.34 -8.16
CA HIS A 52 2.17 -2.07 -7.79
C HIS A 52 2.92 -1.41 -6.63
N LEU A 53 2.95 -0.07 -6.55
CA LEU A 53 3.48 0.63 -5.37
C LEU A 53 2.73 0.20 -4.11
N LYS A 54 1.39 0.24 -4.12
CA LYS A 54 0.58 -0.20 -2.99
C LYS A 54 0.80 -1.67 -2.64
N MET A 55 1.05 -2.53 -3.63
CA MET A 55 1.47 -3.92 -3.39
C MET A 55 2.83 -3.98 -2.67
N ALA A 56 3.79 -3.18 -3.09
CA ALA A 56 5.11 -3.09 -2.49
C ALA A 56 5.04 -2.56 -1.04
N CYS A 57 4.16 -1.61 -0.74
CA CYS A 57 3.89 -1.12 0.62
C CYS A 57 3.39 -2.24 1.53
N ALA A 58 2.40 -3.02 1.07
CA ALA A 58 1.87 -4.15 1.83
C ALA A 58 2.93 -5.26 2.04
N ASP A 59 3.77 -5.50 1.03
CA ASP A 59 4.89 -6.44 1.12
C ASP A 59 5.96 -5.96 2.11
N ALA A 60 6.26 -4.65 2.18
CA ALA A 60 7.20 -4.11 3.17
C ALA A 60 6.71 -4.33 4.61
N ILE A 61 5.42 -4.13 4.88
CA ILE A 61 4.83 -4.42 6.19
C ILE A 61 4.96 -5.92 6.51
N TRP A 62 4.67 -6.79 5.55
CA TRP A 62 4.86 -8.23 5.72
C TRP A 62 6.33 -8.58 6.01
N LYS A 63 7.28 -8.00 5.27
CA LYS A 63 8.72 -8.22 5.48
C LYS A 63 9.18 -7.81 6.87
N LEU A 64 8.65 -6.72 7.41
CA LEU A 64 9.07 -6.20 8.71
C LEU A 64 8.39 -6.93 9.88
N CYS A 65 7.13 -7.32 9.73
CA CYS A 65 6.30 -7.77 10.85
C CYS A 65 6.01 -9.28 10.86
N ILE A 66 6.26 -9.99 9.75
CA ILE A 66 5.87 -11.39 9.58
C ILE A 66 7.00 -12.23 9.02
N GLN A 67 7.79 -11.74 8.05
CA GLN A 67 8.81 -12.57 7.40
C GLN A 67 9.80 -13.21 8.39
N PRO A 68 10.40 -12.47 9.36
CA PRO A 68 11.25 -13.08 10.38
C PRO A 68 10.44 -14.05 11.23
N LYS A 69 10.96 -15.26 11.47
CA LYS A 69 10.25 -16.27 12.29
C LYS A 69 10.01 -15.78 13.71
N ALA A 70 11.02 -15.16 14.32
CA ALA A 70 10.93 -14.57 15.66
C ALA A 70 9.86 -13.46 15.78
N ALA A 71 9.55 -12.74 14.68
CA ALA A 71 8.49 -11.72 14.66
C ALA A 71 7.08 -12.29 14.86
N ARG A 72 6.94 -13.62 14.92
CA ARG A 72 5.66 -14.33 15.02
C ARG A 72 5.43 -14.93 16.42
N GLU A 73 6.42 -14.87 17.30
CA GLU A 73 6.43 -15.62 18.57
C GLU A 73 5.64 -14.91 19.67
N ASP A 74 5.76 -13.59 19.78
CA ASP A 74 5.07 -12.83 20.82
C ASP A 74 3.54 -12.90 20.63
N GLU A 75 2.78 -12.96 21.72
CA GLU A 75 1.30 -13.01 21.68
C GLU A 75 0.67 -11.71 21.16
N THR A 76 1.43 -10.61 21.20
CA THR A 76 1.10 -9.31 20.61
C THR A 76 1.63 -9.16 19.19
N SER A 77 2.22 -10.20 18.60
CA SER A 77 2.69 -10.16 17.21
C SER A 77 1.53 -10.09 16.22
N LEU A 78 1.80 -9.51 15.05
CA LEU A 78 0.84 -9.46 13.95
C LEU A 78 0.38 -10.86 13.54
N MET A 79 1.24 -11.86 13.66
CA MET A 79 0.89 -13.24 13.31
C MET A 79 -0.16 -13.84 14.26
N HIS A 80 -0.06 -13.56 15.55
CA HIS A 80 -1.05 -13.97 16.54
C HIS A 80 -2.38 -13.22 16.34
N GLU A 81 -2.34 -11.92 16.06
CA GLU A 81 -3.53 -11.14 15.71
C GLU A 81 -4.22 -11.67 14.44
N ILE A 82 -3.45 -12.08 13.42
CA ILE A 82 -3.96 -12.75 12.22
C ILE A 82 -4.63 -14.08 12.57
N ALA A 83 -4.05 -14.87 13.48
CA ALA A 83 -4.61 -16.17 13.88
C ALA A 83 -6.00 -16.01 14.53
N VAL A 84 -6.25 -14.89 15.23
CA VAL A 84 -7.56 -14.59 15.83
C VAL A 84 -8.64 -14.37 14.77
N ILE A 85 -8.32 -13.57 13.73
CA ILE A 85 -9.31 -13.15 12.73
C ILE A 85 -9.36 -14.02 11.48
N ARG A 86 -8.29 -14.76 11.18
CA ARG A 86 -8.08 -15.54 9.95
C ARG A 86 -7.32 -16.85 10.23
N PRO A 87 -7.78 -17.72 11.15
CA PRO A 87 -7.03 -18.91 11.58
C PRO A 87 -6.68 -19.84 10.41
N LYS A 88 -7.59 -19.99 9.43
CA LYS A 88 -7.38 -20.87 8.25
C LYS A 88 -6.40 -20.32 7.20
N LYS A 89 -5.91 -19.09 7.35
CA LYS A 89 -5.03 -18.42 6.36
C LYS A 89 -3.62 -18.16 6.89
N THR A 90 -3.33 -18.52 8.14
CA THR A 90 -2.05 -18.28 8.81
C THR A 90 -0.87 -18.87 8.04
N ALA A 91 -0.94 -20.16 7.66
CA ALA A 91 0.12 -20.81 6.88
C ALA A 91 0.44 -20.07 5.57
N LYS A 92 -0.60 -19.60 4.86
CA LYS A 92 -0.39 -18.86 3.61
C LYS A 92 0.20 -17.47 3.84
N ILE A 93 -0.21 -16.78 4.90
CA ILE A 93 0.30 -15.45 5.24
C ILE A 93 1.75 -15.53 5.78
N GLY A 94 2.10 -16.58 6.52
CA GLY A 94 3.46 -16.83 7.00
C GLY A 94 4.44 -17.33 5.92
N SER A 95 3.94 -17.66 4.73
CA SER A 95 4.75 -18.11 3.59
C SER A 95 5.39 -16.93 2.83
N ASN A 96 6.40 -17.21 2.00
CA ASN A 96 7.12 -16.19 1.21
C ASN A 96 6.27 -15.39 0.21
N LYS A 97 5.01 -15.80 -0.04
CA LYS A 97 4.10 -15.15 -0.98
C LYS A 97 2.69 -15.03 -0.37
N PRO A 98 2.50 -14.13 0.62
CA PRO A 98 1.23 -13.97 1.32
C PRO A 98 0.11 -13.45 0.41
N GLY A 99 0.45 -12.86 -0.73
CA GLY A 99 -0.48 -12.32 -1.72
C GLY A 99 -1.07 -10.98 -1.30
N PHE A 100 -1.06 -10.02 -2.23
CA PHE A 100 -1.46 -8.64 -1.97
C PHE A 100 -2.82 -8.52 -1.29
N ARG A 101 -3.86 -9.13 -1.84
CA ARG A 101 -5.22 -9.00 -1.29
C ARG A 101 -5.31 -9.45 0.17
N ARG A 102 -4.60 -10.52 0.56
CA ARG A 102 -4.63 -10.99 1.95
C ARG A 102 -3.97 -9.98 2.87
N MET A 103 -2.78 -9.47 2.50
CA MET A 103 -2.08 -8.46 3.30
C MET A 103 -2.83 -7.14 3.35
N HIS A 104 -3.43 -6.69 2.24
CA HIS A 104 -4.27 -5.51 2.18
C HIS A 104 -5.42 -5.58 3.20
N GLU A 105 -6.17 -6.69 3.19
CA GLU A 105 -7.25 -6.89 4.16
C GLU A 105 -6.75 -7.06 5.60
N VAL A 106 -5.59 -7.70 5.81
CA VAL A 106 -4.97 -7.85 7.14
C VAL A 106 -4.60 -6.48 7.72
N ILE A 107 -3.89 -5.65 6.97
CA ILE A 107 -3.46 -4.31 7.40
C ILE A 107 -4.67 -3.47 7.78
N GLN A 108 -5.69 -3.42 6.91
CA GLN A 108 -6.89 -2.64 7.18
C GLN A 108 -7.68 -3.16 8.40
N HIS A 109 -7.93 -4.46 8.46
CA HIS A 109 -8.78 -5.03 9.51
C HIS A 109 -8.12 -4.96 10.88
N ILE A 110 -6.85 -5.33 10.98
CA ILE A 110 -6.10 -5.31 12.24
C ILE A 110 -5.79 -3.88 12.63
N GLY A 111 -5.43 -3.01 11.67
CA GLY A 111 -5.27 -1.58 11.92
C GLY A 111 -6.51 -0.99 12.57
N ILE A 112 -7.71 -1.28 12.07
CA ILE A 112 -8.97 -0.72 12.61
C ILE A 112 -9.10 -1.10 14.08
N VAL A 113 -8.93 -2.38 14.40
CA VAL A 113 -9.08 -2.88 15.77
C VAL A 113 -7.95 -2.39 16.67
N SER A 114 -6.72 -2.29 16.15
CA SER A 114 -5.58 -1.74 16.87
C SER A 114 -5.83 -0.29 17.26
N ARG A 115 -6.37 0.55 16.36
CA ARG A 115 -6.77 1.93 16.70
C ARG A 115 -7.89 1.95 17.74
N LEU A 116 -8.90 1.10 17.61
CA LEU A 116 -9.96 0.99 18.63
C LEU A 116 -9.42 0.58 20.00
N ASP A 117 -8.41 -0.29 20.06
CA ASP A 117 -7.76 -0.63 21.33
C ASP A 117 -6.95 0.55 21.89
N CYS A 118 -6.22 1.32 21.06
CA CYS A 118 -5.58 2.57 21.49
C CYS A 118 -6.61 3.56 22.08
N TRP A 119 -7.75 3.74 21.40
CA TRP A 119 -8.88 4.54 21.90
C TRP A 119 -9.37 4.04 23.25
N ARG A 120 -9.57 2.72 23.42
CA ARG A 120 -10.00 2.11 24.69
C ARG A 120 -9.03 2.45 25.81
N VAL A 121 -7.73 2.29 25.58
CA VAL A 121 -6.69 2.56 26.58
C VAL A 121 -6.71 4.05 26.99
N GLU A 122 -6.76 4.97 26.03
CA GLU A 122 -6.77 6.41 26.34
C GLU A 122 -8.05 6.86 27.02
N VAL A 123 -9.21 6.39 26.56
CA VAL A 123 -10.49 6.74 27.17
C VAL A 123 -10.55 6.27 28.62
N LYS A 124 -10.02 5.08 28.91
CA LYS A 124 -9.88 4.58 30.28
C LYS A 124 -8.95 5.44 31.13
N GLN A 125 -7.83 5.88 30.57
CA GLN A 125 -6.85 6.70 31.30
C GLN A 125 -7.32 8.13 31.56
N ILE A 126 -7.96 8.77 30.58
CA ILE A 126 -8.35 10.19 30.64
C ILE A 126 -9.71 10.36 31.30
N TYR A 127 -10.68 9.52 30.95
CA TYR A 127 -12.09 9.68 31.35
C TYR A 127 -12.59 8.60 32.32
N GLY A 128 -11.77 7.59 32.65
CA GLY A 128 -12.12 6.54 33.61
C GLY A 128 -13.11 5.48 33.10
N TYR A 129 -13.52 5.52 31.83
CA TYR A 129 -14.46 4.53 31.28
C TYR A 129 -13.74 3.24 30.87
N PRO A 130 -14.23 2.06 31.32
CA PRO A 130 -13.56 0.78 31.05
C PRO A 130 -13.73 0.29 29.60
N SER A 131 -14.72 0.81 28.86
CA SER A 131 -15.00 0.42 27.47
C SER A 131 -15.40 1.60 26.60
N LEU A 132 -15.19 1.47 25.29
CA LEU A 132 -15.65 2.46 24.31
C LEU A 132 -17.17 2.51 24.22
N GLU A 133 -17.85 1.39 24.46
CA GLU A 133 -19.32 1.34 24.49
C GLU A 133 -19.90 2.15 25.64
N GLU A 134 -19.30 2.09 26.84
CA GLU A 134 -19.74 2.91 27.97
C GLU A 134 -19.44 4.39 27.75
N TRP A 135 -18.26 4.71 27.22
CA TRP A 135 -17.94 6.09 26.87
C TRP A 135 -18.87 6.63 25.78
N ALA A 136 -19.23 5.82 24.78
CA ALA A 136 -20.16 6.25 23.74
C ALA A 136 -21.57 6.57 24.28
N LYS A 137 -22.02 5.92 25.36
CA LYS A 137 -23.35 6.18 25.97
C LYS A 137 -23.47 7.60 26.51
N ILE A 138 -22.37 8.19 26.98
CA ILE A 138 -22.37 9.58 27.47
C ILE A 138 -22.29 10.62 26.35
N LYS A 139 -22.24 10.18 25.08
CA LYS A 139 -22.19 11.04 23.88
C LYS A 139 -21.07 12.08 23.96
N PRO A 140 -19.79 11.66 23.95
CA PRO A 140 -18.66 12.57 24.07
C PRO A 140 -18.70 13.65 22.99
N SER A 141 -18.24 14.85 23.33
CA SER A 141 -18.26 15.97 22.40
C SER A 141 -17.27 15.76 21.24
N TRP A 142 -17.44 16.52 20.16
CA TRP A 142 -16.47 16.54 19.06
C TRP A 142 -15.06 16.90 19.54
N GLU A 143 -14.95 17.82 20.49
CA GLU A 143 -13.66 18.22 21.06
C GLU A 143 -13.02 17.11 21.89
N ASP A 144 -13.82 16.30 22.60
CA ASP A 144 -13.30 15.12 23.32
C ASP A 144 -12.76 14.08 22.35
N LEU A 145 -13.47 13.83 21.25
CA LEU A 145 -13.02 12.94 20.18
C LEU A 145 -11.72 13.47 19.55
N LYS A 146 -11.67 14.77 19.23
CA LYS A 146 -10.47 15.40 18.65
C LYS A 146 -9.28 15.33 19.58
N ARG A 147 -9.47 15.60 20.88
CA ARG A 147 -8.44 15.50 21.92
C ARG A 147 -7.84 14.10 21.98
N VAL A 148 -8.68 13.06 22.06
CA VAL A 148 -8.19 11.68 22.08
C VAL A 148 -7.48 11.34 20.77
N ALA A 149 -8.03 11.73 19.62
CA ALA A 149 -7.38 11.49 18.32
C ALA A 149 -5.97 12.13 18.24
N GLN A 150 -5.79 13.34 18.77
CA GLN A 150 -4.48 14.00 18.85
C GLN A 150 -3.51 13.22 19.76
N THR A 151 -3.97 12.75 20.92
CA THR A 151 -3.17 11.90 21.81
C THR A 151 -2.76 10.59 21.15
N LEU A 152 -3.64 9.99 20.36
CA LEU A 152 -3.36 8.76 19.62
C LEU A 152 -2.21 8.93 18.63
N VAL A 153 -2.18 10.03 17.89
CA VAL A 153 -1.11 10.31 16.91
C VAL A 153 0.24 10.48 17.59
N THR A 154 0.28 11.09 18.78
CA THR A 154 1.54 11.37 19.48
C THR A 154 2.03 10.21 20.34
N LYS A 155 1.12 9.45 20.97
CA LYS A 155 1.45 8.38 21.94
C LYS A 155 1.42 6.97 21.34
N TYR A 156 0.60 6.71 20.32
CA TYR A 156 0.36 5.37 19.76
C TYR A 156 0.91 5.16 18.36
N SER A 157 1.77 6.06 17.90
CA SER A 157 2.51 5.94 16.65
C SER A 157 3.98 6.24 16.89
N ALA A 158 4.88 5.54 16.21
CA ALA A 158 6.31 5.78 16.28
C ALA A 158 6.69 7.14 15.64
N GLY A 159 6.57 8.23 16.39
CA GLY A 159 6.95 9.58 15.98
C GLY A 159 8.42 9.93 16.24
N HIS A 160 8.74 11.22 16.23
CA HIS A 160 10.11 11.75 16.39
C HIS A 160 10.79 11.36 17.71
N THR A 161 10.03 11.05 18.75
CA THR A 161 10.56 10.65 20.08
C THR A 161 10.88 9.15 20.17
N PHE A 162 10.54 8.36 19.16
CA PHE A 162 10.63 6.90 19.21
C PHE A 162 12.06 6.38 19.35
N THR A 163 13.03 7.00 18.65
CA THR A 163 14.45 6.65 18.80
C THR A 163 14.93 6.84 20.24
N ARG A 164 14.54 7.96 20.88
CA ARG A 164 14.90 8.22 22.28
C ARG A 164 14.29 7.19 23.24
N LEU A 165 13.06 6.74 22.97
CA LEU A 165 12.41 5.69 23.75
C LEU A 165 13.22 4.38 23.68
N ARG A 166 13.81 4.04 22.53
CA ARG A 166 14.65 2.86 22.36
C ARG A 166 16.05 2.95 22.99
N LEU A 167 16.52 4.16 23.30
CA LEU A 167 17.80 4.37 24.00
C LEU A 167 17.70 4.15 25.51
N GLN A 168 16.49 4.00 26.06
CA GLN A 168 16.32 3.75 27.49
C GLN A 168 16.84 2.36 27.89
N PRO A 169 17.22 2.14 29.17
CA PRO A 169 17.56 0.81 29.68
C PRO A 169 16.40 -0.17 29.49
N GLN A 170 16.71 -1.46 29.27
CA GLN A 170 15.70 -2.48 29.02
C GLN A 170 14.64 -2.58 30.13
N SER A 171 15.02 -2.33 31.38
CA SER A 171 14.11 -2.31 32.55
C SER A 171 13.09 -1.17 32.54
N ALA A 172 13.28 -0.15 31.70
CA ALA A 172 12.38 0.97 31.51
C ALA A 172 11.58 0.89 30.19
N ARG A 173 11.87 -0.09 29.33
CA ARG A 173 11.27 -0.24 28.00
C ARG A 173 10.12 -1.25 27.98
N ASP A 174 9.33 -1.18 26.91
CA ASP A 174 8.36 -2.19 26.53
C ASP A 174 8.53 -2.50 25.04
N GLN A 175 9.32 -3.53 24.74
CA GLN A 175 9.69 -3.88 23.37
C GLN A 175 8.49 -4.36 22.54
N GLN A 176 7.46 -4.96 23.17
CA GLN A 176 6.26 -5.38 22.46
C GLN A 176 5.35 -4.18 22.14
N GLN A 177 5.22 -3.21 23.05
CA GLN A 177 4.51 -1.98 22.75
C GLN A 177 5.25 -1.16 21.69
N GLU A 178 6.58 -1.08 21.75
CA GLU A 178 7.40 -0.45 20.69
C GLU A 178 7.10 -1.03 19.31
N ASN A 179 6.96 -2.35 19.20
CA ASN A 179 6.55 -3.01 17.97
C ASN A 179 5.14 -2.58 17.54
N ALA A 180 4.18 -2.48 18.47
CA ALA A 180 2.84 -1.99 18.18
C ALA A 180 2.84 -0.53 17.66
N LEU A 181 3.66 0.35 18.24
CA LEU A 181 3.83 1.74 17.79
C LEU A 181 4.35 1.82 16.34
N LEU A 182 5.34 1.00 16.00
CA LEU A 182 5.86 0.91 14.63
C LEU A 182 4.82 0.37 13.66
N ARG A 183 4.08 -0.69 14.05
CA ARG A 183 3.00 -1.23 13.22
C ARG A 183 1.94 -0.16 12.96
N GLN A 184 1.58 0.65 13.95
CA GLN A 184 0.62 1.73 13.75
C GLN A 184 1.08 2.78 12.76
N ARG A 185 2.33 3.23 12.86
CA ARG A 185 2.91 4.13 11.85
C ARG A 185 2.77 3.53 10.44
N TYR A 186 3.11 2.26 10.27
CA TYR A 186 3.02 1.61 8.96
C TYR A 186 1.58 1.43 8.46
N TYR A 187 0.63 1.11 9.35
CA TYR A 187 -0.79 1.01 8.99
C TYR A 187 -1.36 2.36 8.57
N LEU A 188 -1.07 3.42 9.33
CA LEU A 188 -1.51 4.78 9.01
C LEU A 188 -0.95 5.25 7.66
N LEU A 189 0.34 5.03 7.39
CA LEU A 189 0.95 5.35 6.08
C LEU A 189 0.34 4.55 4.92
N TYR A 190 -0.02 3.28 5.17
CA TYR A 190 -0.66 2.43 4.15
C TYR A 190 -2.11 2.83 3.88
N GLU A 191 -2.83 3.23 4.92
CA GLU A 191 -4.19 3.73 4.83
C GLU A 191 -4.25 5.09 4.18
N GLU A 192 -3.31 5.99 4.49
CA GLU A 192 -3.20 7.32 3.90
C GLU A 192 -2.99 7.24 2.38
N ILE A 193 -1.99 6.48 1.92
CA ILE A 193 -1.77 6.31 0.47
C ILE A 193 -2.98 5.63 -0.19
N THR A 194 -3.65 4.70 0.50
CA THR A 194 -4.86 4.06 0.00
C THR A 194 -6.01 5.06 -0.17
N TYR A 195 -6.22 5.89 0.85
CA TYR A 195 -7.28 6.89 0.88
C TYR A 195 -7.03 7.95 -0.20
N ALA A 196 -5.82 8.54 -0.22
CA ALA A 196 -5.44 9.55 -1.20
C ALA A 196 -5.58 9.04 -2.65
N MET A 197 -5.13 7.82 -2.92
CA MET A 197 -5.30 7.19 -4.24
C MET A 197 -6.77 7.02 -4.63
N ASN A 198 -7.64 6.61 -3.70
CA ASN A 198 -9.06 6.41 -3.99
C ASN A 198 -9.77 7.75 -4.21
N ALA A 199 -9.45 8.76 -3.40
CA ALA A 199 -9.98 10.12 -3.50
C ALA A 199 -9.53 10.84 -4.78
N GLY A 200 -8.42 10.40 -5.39
CA GLY A 200 -7.82 11.08 -6.54
C GLY A 200 -6.95 12.28 -6.16
N ASP A 201 -6.56 12.39 -4.88
CA ASP A 201 -5.74 13.48 -4.37
C ASP A 201 -4.26 13.19 -4.62
N ILE A 202 -3.75 13.62 -5.77
CA ILE A 202 -2.37 13.38 -6.17
C ILE A 202 -1.36 14.08 -5.24
N GLY A 203 -1.72 15.22 -4.64
CA GLY A 203 -0.85 15.93 -3.70
C GLY A 203 -0.58 15.07 -2.46
N ARG A 204 -1.63 14.50 -1.86
CA ARG A 204 -1.51 13.59 -0.72
C ARG A 204 -0.81 12.28 -1.07
N VAL A 205 -1.03 11.76 -2.29
CA VAL A 205 -0.30 10.58 -2.78
C VAL A 205 1.21 10.86 -2.85
N GLU A 206 1.62 12.00 -3.41
CA GLU A 206 3.04 12.37 -3.50
C GLU A 206 3.68 12.57 -2.12
N GLN A 207 2.96 13.15 -1.15
CA GLN A 207 3.44 13.29 0.23
C GLN A 207 3.74 11.93 0.89
N CYS A 208 3.06 10.87 0.47
CA CYS A 208 3.32 9.52 0.97
C CYS A 208 4.61 8.90 0.40
N PHE A 209 5.14 9.41 -0.72
CA PHE A 209 6.27 8.77 -1.40
C PHE A 209 7.54 8.80 -0.55
N LEU A 210 7.88 9.92 0.08
CA LEU A 210 9.11 10.05 0.87
C LEU A 210 9.14 9.07 2.06
N PRO A 211 8.10 9.00 2.92
CA PRO A 211 8.02 7.97 3.97
C PRO A 211 8.20 6.54 3.44
N TRP A 212 7.57 6.20 2.30
CA TRP A 212 7.67 4.87 1.72
C TRP A 212 9.04 4.59 1.09
N ILE A 213 9.72 5.59 0.50
CA ILE A 213 11.10 5.49 0.01
C ILE A 213 12.03 5.09 1.16
N LEU A 214 11.93 5.79 2.30
CA LEU A 214 12.71 5.50 3.50
C LEU A 214 12.45 4.06 3.98
N ILE A 215 11.18 3.68 4.17
CA ILE A 215 10.80 2.33 4.60
C ILE A 215 11.35 1.26 3.64
N PHE A 216 11.23 1.48 2.32
CA PHE A 216 11.75 0.55 1.32
C PHE A 216 13.27 0.43 1.36
N LYS A 217 14.00 1.52 1.56
CA LYS A 217 15.45 1.49 1.74
C LYS A 217 15.83 0.72 3.01
N GLY A 218 15.11 0.93 4.11
CA GLY A 218 15.35 0.24 5.38
C GLY A 218 15.04 -1.25 5.35
N CYS A 219 13.97 -1.67 4.66
CA CYS A 219 13.54 -3.07 4.59
C CYS A 219 14.09 -3.85 3.38
N GLY A 220 15.12 -3.34 2.70
CA GLY A 220 15.79 -4.04 1.59
C GLY A 220 15.00 -4.09 0.28
N LYS A 221 14.04 -3.19 0.06
CA LYS A 221 13.34 -2.99 -1.23
C LYS A 221 14.02 -1.86 -2.03
N HIS A 222 15.34 -1.93 -2.15
CA HIS A 222 16.19 -0.87 -2.71
C HIS A 222 15.76 -0.40 -4.09
N LYS A 223 15.38 -1.32 -4.99
CA LYS A 223 14.90 -0.96 -6.33
C LYS A 223 13.67 -0.04 -6.27
N TYR A 224 12.66 -0.38 -5.48
CA TYR A 224 11.49 0.49 -5.33
C TYR A 224 11.87 1.87 -4.78
N ALA A 225 12.73 1.93 -3.76
CA ALA A 225 13.22 3.18 -3.21
C ALA A 225 13.93 4.05 -4.27
N THR A 226 14.87 3.47 -5.03
CA THR A 226 15.63 4.17 -6.07
C THR A 226 14.73 4.69 -7.18
N HIS A 227 13.82 3.88 -7.72
CA HIS A 227 12.94 4.33 -8.80
C HIS A 227 11.94 5.40 -8.33
N MET A 228 11.42 5.29 -7.10
CA MET A 228 10.54 6.33 -6.55
C MET A 228 11.28 7.65 -6.31
N LEU A 229 12.52 7.58 -5.80
CA LEU A 229 13.36 8.78 -5.62
C LEU A 229 13.67 9.44 -6.97
N ARG A 230 14.06 8.65 -7.97
CA ARG A 230 14.29 9.12 -9.35
C ARG A 230 13.02 9.73 -9.96
N PHE A 231 11.86 9.12 -9.74
CA PHE A 231 10.59 9.66 -10.19
C PHE A 231 10.29 11.02 -9.56
N LEU A 232 10.45 11.16 -8.23
CA LEU A 232 10.28 12.43 -7.54
C LEU A 232 11.26 13.48 -8.05
N HIS A 233 12.55 13.13 -8.15
CA HIS A 233 13.57 14.03 -8.68
C HIS A 233 13.19 14.54 -10.07
N ASN A 234 12.80 13.63 -10.97
CA ASN A 234 12.42 14.00 -12.32
C ASN A 234 11.17 14.89 -12.34
N LEU A 235 10.16 14.55 -11.54
CA LEU A 235 8.90 15.28 -11.48
C LEU A 235 9.07 16.72 -10.98
N HIS A 236 9.94 16.93 -9.99
CA HIS A 236 10.13 18.22 -9.33
C HIS A 236 11.24 19.09 -9.94
N TYR A 237 12.30 18.47 -10.50
CA TYR A 237 13.51 19.21 -10.89
C TYR A 237 13.90 19.06 -12.37
N VAL A 238 13.44 18.02 -13.07
CA VAL A 238 13.87 17.75 -14.46
C VAL A 238 12.78 18.07 -15.47
N TYR A 239 11.53 17.70 -15.19
CA TYR A 239 10.45 17.82 -16.17
C TYR A 239 9.88 19.24 -16.23
N PRO A 240 9.58 19.76 -17.43
CA PRO A 240 8.92 21.05 -17.58
C PRO A 240 7.52 20.99 -16.97
N SER A 241 7.01 22.13 -16.49
CA SER A 241 5.75 22.21 -15.72
C SER A 241 4.55 21.57 -16.45
N LYS A 242 4.51 21.65 -17.78
CA LYS A 242 3.46 21.01 -18.60
C LYS A 242 3.51 19.48 -18.52
N LEU A 243 4.71 18.88 -18.58
CA LEU A 243 4.88 17.43 -18.46
C LEU A 243 4.63 16.96 -17.02
N MET A 244 5.12 17.71 -16.02
CA MET A 244 4.81 17.46 -14.62
C MET A 244 3.30 17.40 -14.37
N ARG A 245 2.54 18.39 -14.87
CA ARG A 245 1.08 18.39 -14.81
C ARG A 245 0.48 17.20 -15.55
N ALA A 246 0.95 16.89 -16.75
CA ALA A 246 0.45 15.75 -17.52
C ALA A 246 0.61 14.42 -16.77
N ILE A 247 1.78 14.19 -16.15
CA ILE A 247 2.03 12.99 -15.33
C ILE A 247 1.06 12.94 -14.14
N ARG A 248 0.95 14.02 -13.36
CA ARG A 248 0.05 14.10 -12.20
C ARG A 248 -1.41 13.82 -12.56
N MET A 249 -1.86 14.36 -13.68
CA MET A 249 -3.25 14.19 -14.15
C MET A 249 -3.52 12.81 -14.75
N ASN A 250 -2.48 12.01 -15.06
CA ASN A 250 -2.63 10.72 -15.73
C ASN A 250 -2.08 9.53 -14.93
N ILE A 251 -1.58 9.71 -13.71
CA ILE A 251 -1.08 8.59 -12.87
C ILE A 251 -2.22 7.79 -12.21
N LEU A 252 -3.37 8.43 -12.00
CA LEU A 252 -4.62 7.82 -11.54
C LEU A 252 -5.68 7.96 -12.63
N CYS A 253 -6.62 7.02 -12.66
CA CYS A 253 -7.83 7.11 -13.46
C CYS A 253 -9.05 6.75 -12.62
N ASN A 254 -10.23 7.28 -12.96
CA ASN A 254 -11.49 6.89 -12.32
C ASN A 254 -12.41 6.19 -13.34
N PRO A 255 -12.29 4.86 -13.51
CA PRO A 255 -13.12 4.11 -14.47
C PRO A 255 -14.62 4.15 -14.16
N THR A 256 -15.00 4.52 -12.93
CA THR A 256 -16.39 4.49 -12.48
C THR A 256 -17.09 5.85 -12.51
N GLY A 257 -16.32 6.94 -12.57
CA GLY A 257 -16.83 8.31 -12.40
C GLY A 257 -17.38 8.64 -11.01
N LYS A 258 -17.26 7.74 -10.02
CA LYS A 258 -17.82 7.93 -8.67
C LYS A 258 -16.79 8.48 -7.68
N PRO A 259 -17.22 9.18 -6.62
CA PRO A 259 -16.36 9.48 -5.47
C PRO A 259 -15.65 8.22 -4.97
N ASP A 260 -14.38 8.36 -4.56
CA ASP A 260 -13.49 7.27 -4.14
C ASP A 260 -13.25 6.16 -5.20
N GLY A 261 -13.56 6.47 -6.46
CA GLY A 261 -13.47 5.57 -7.61
C GLY A 261 -12.10 5.56 -8.30
N PHE A 262 -11.15 6.41 -7.90
CA PHE A 262 -9.84 6.49 -8.54
C PHE A 262 -8.98 5.27 -8.25
N ARG A 263 -8.21 4.82 -9.25
CA ARG A 263 -7.29 3.68 -9.20
C ARG A 263 -6.01 4.04 -9.95
N GLY A 264 -4.90 3.39 -9.60
CA GLY A 264 -3.69 3.45 -10.42
C GLY A 264 -3.99 2.98 -11.85
N VAL A 265 -3.43 3.63 -12.85
CA VAL A 265 -3.65 3.24 -14.26
C VAL A 265 -3.22 1.78 -14.49
N ASP A 266 -2.12 1.36 -13.87
CA ASP A 266 -1.62 -0.01 -13.90
C ASP A 266 -2.61 -1.04 -13.33
N TRP A 267 -3.49 -0.65 -12.40
CA TRP A 267 -4.58 -1.52 -11.94
C TRP A 267 -5.57 -1.84 -13.07
N TRP A 268 -5.92 -0.83 -13.88
CA TRP A 268 -6.80 -1.02 -15.02
C TRP A 268 -6.12 -1.81 -16.14
N LEU A 269 -4.82 -1.60 -16.35
CA LEU A 269 -4.01 -2.41 -17.26
C LEU A 269 -3.97 -3.88 -16.81
N GLU A 270 -3.79 -4.15 -15.52
CA GLU A 270 -3.82 -5.52 -14.98
C GLU A 270 -5.19 -6.18 -15.14
N HIS A 271 -6.28 -5.42 -15.00
CA HIS A 271 -7.62 -5.91 -15.29
C HIS A 271 -7.75 -6.32 -16.77
N ASN A 272 -7.27 -5.49 -17.70
CA ASN A 272 -7.29 -5.82 -19.12
C ASN A 272 -6.37 -7.02 -19.43
N ASN A 273 -5.18 -7.07 -18.83
CA ASN A 273 -4.25 -8.21 -18.93
C ASN A 273 -4.91 -9.52 -18.50
N PHE A 274 -5.71 -9.50 -17.43
CA PHE A 274 -6.46 -10.68 -16.99
C PHE A 274 -7.42 -11.16 -18.09
N TYR A 275 -8.24 -10.29 -18.66
CA TYR A 275 -9.16 -10.68 -19.75
C TYR A 275 -8.41 -11.18 -20.97
N THR A 276 -7.38 -10.45 -21.41
CA THR A 276 -6.56 -10.81 -22.57
C THR A 276 -5.89 -12.17 -22.38
N LYS A 277 -5.32 -12.46 -21.20
CA LYS A 277 -4.49 -13.66 -20.99
C LYS A 277 -5.27 -14.87 -20.47
N ARG A 278 -6.33 -14.65 -19.70
CA ARG A 278 -7.04 -15.72 -18.97
C ARG A 278 -8.42 -16.01 -19.51
N VAL A 279 -9.09 -15.04 -20.12
CA VAL A 279 -10.49 -15.18 -20.57
C VAL A 279 -10.58 -15.35 -22.08
N TYR A 280 -9.96 -14.44 -22.85
CA TYR A 280 -10.16 -14.36 -24.30
C TYR A 280 -8.92 -14.73 -25.14
N GLY A 281 -7.78 -14.98 -24.51
CA GLY A 281 -6.52 -15.28 -25.23
C GLY A 281 -6.45 -16.64 -25.93
N GLY A 282 -7.51 -17.44 -25.87
CA GLY A 282 -7.53 -18.83 -26.34
C GLY A 282 -6.85 -19.80 -25.37
N GLN A 283 -6.98 -21.09 -25.66
CA GLN A 283 -6.37 -22.19 -24.90
C GLN A 283 -5.57 -23.09 -25.84
N PHE A 284 -4.53 -23.74 -25.32
CA PHE A 284 -3.68 -24.69 -26.05
C PHE A 284 -3.15 -24.12 -27.38
N SER A 285 -3.31 -24.87 -28.48
CA SER A 285 -2.87 -24.49 -29.84
C SER A 285 -3.47 -23.17 -30.35
N ASN A 286 -4.63 -22.78 -29.83
CA ASN A 286 -5.31 -21.54 -30.21
C ASN A 286 -4.78 -20.29 -29.51
N ARG A 287 -3.85 -20.43 -28.54
CA ARG A 287 -3.24 -19.33 -27.81
C ARG A 287 -2.11 -18.67 -28.61
N THR A 288 -2.47 -18.02 -29.72
CA THR A 288 -1.51 -17.35 -30.62
C THR A 288 -1.48 -15.84 -30.39
N LYS A 289 -0.36 -15.18 -30.71
CA LYS A 289 -0.25 -13.71 -30.67
C LYS A 289 -1.31 -13.05 -31.56
N ARG A 290 -1.54 -13.60 -32.76
CA ARG A 290 -2.55 -13.12 -33.71
C ARG A 290 -3.95 -13.10 -33.08
N ARG A 291 -4.34 -14.19 -32.41
CA ARG A 291 -5.62 -14.26 -31.71
C ARG A 291 -5.67 -13.25 -30.56
N ILE A 292 -4.67 -13.25 -29.68
CA ILE A 292 -4.61 -12.33 -28.54
C ILE A 292 -4.79 -10.86 -28.99
N LEU A 293 -4.11 -10.44 -30.06
CA LEU A 293 -4.25 -9.10 -30.61
C LEU A 293 -5.68 -8.85 -31.13
N LYS A 294 -6.22 -9.75 -31.94
CA LYS A 294 -7.58 -9.66 -32.48
C LYS A 294 -8.65 -9.57 -31.38
N GLU A 295 -8.53 -10.39 -30.34
CA GLU A 295 -9.52 -10.47 -29.25
C GLU A 295 -9.38 -9.29 -28.27
N SER A 296 -8.17 -8.73 -28.11
CA SER A 296 -7.90 -7.67 -27.12
C SER A 296 -8.71 -6.40 -27.37
N VAL A 297 -8.93 -6.02 -28.62
CA VAL A 297 -9.72 -4.83 -28.99
C VAL A 297 -11.22 -5.03 -28.75
N LEU A 298 -11.68 -6.28 -28.61
CA LEU A 298 -13.08 -6.66 -28.44
C LEU A 298 -13.48 -6.92 -26.98
N ILE A 299 -12.54 -6.83 -26.03
CA ILE A 299 -12.77 -7.15 -24.60
C ILE A 299 -13.98 -6.40 -24.02
N GLN A 300 -14.14 -5.11 -24.34
CA GLN A 300 -15.26 -4.33 -23.82
C GLN A 300 -16.59 -4.78 -24.43
N VAL A 301 -16.60 -5.11 -25.72
CA VAL A 301 -17.79 -5.63 -26.42
C VAL A 301 -18.20 -6.96 -25.78
N TYR A 302 -17.26 -7.89 -25.59
CA TYR A 302 -17.54 -9.17 -24.95
C TYR A 302 -18.07 -9.03 -23.53
N LYS A 303 -17.52 -8.11 -22.73
CA LYS A 303 -18.02 -7.84 -21.38
C LYS A 303 -19.44 -7.29 -21.41
N ARG A 304 -19.76 -6.36 -22.32
CA ARG A 304 -21.11 -5.81 -22.46
C ARG A 304 -22.13 -6.86 -22.89
N ILE A 305 -21.79 -7.68 -23.89
CA ILE A 305 -22.65 -8.78 -24.34
C ILE A 305 -22.94 -9.72 -23.18
N ARG A 306 -21.91 -10.14 -22.43
CA ARG A 306 -22.10 -11.01 -21.27
C ARG A 306 -23.03 -10.39 -20.21
N ILE A 307 -22.80 -9.12 -19.84
CA ILE A 307 -23.62 -8.43 -18.84
C ILE A 307 -25.06 -8.29 -19.33
N ASN A 308 -25.26 -7.93 -20.60
CA ASN A 308 -26.59 -7.81 -21.18
C ASN A 308 -27.31 -9.15 -21.18
N PHE A 309 -26.63 -10.23 -21.57
CA PHE A 309 -27.19 -11.57 -21.54
C PHE A 309 -27.59 -11.98 -20.12
N GLU A 310 -26.71 -11.80 -19.12
CA GLU A 310 -27.04 -12.07 -17.71
C GLU A 310 -28.26 -11.26 -17.23
N ASN A 311 -28.40 -10.01 -17.67
CA ASN A 311 -29.54 -9.16 -17.35
C ASN A 311 -30.84 -9.64 -18.02
N MET A 312 -30.79 -10.11 -19.27
CA MET A 312 -31.95 -10.65 -20.00
C MET A 312 -32.56 -11.86 -19.29
N PHE A 313 -31.74 -12.72 -18.68
CA PHE A 313 -32.20 -13.88 -17.92
C PHE A 313 -32.59 -13.58 -16.47
N MET A 314 -32.75 -12.31 -16.10
CA MET A 314 -33.08 -11.86 -14.75
C MET A 314 -32.20 -12.49 -13.66
N LEU A 315 -30.92 -12.74 -13.96
CA LEU A 315 -29.95 -13.29 -13.00
C LEU A 315 -29.54 -12.24 -11.93
N HIS A 316 -30.41 -11.28 -11.62
CA HIS A 316 -30.22 -10.14 -10.72
C HIS A 316 -29.80 -10.57 -9.30
N LYS A 317 -30.15 -11.79 -8.87
CA LYS A 317 -29.75 -12.34 -7.55
C LYS A 317 -28.27 -12.76 -7.49
N ARG A 318 -27.57 -12.86 -8.63
CA ARG A 318 -26.13 -13.16 -8.71
C ARG A 318 -25.35 -11.88 -9.03
N GLY A 319 -25.28 -10.97 -8.07
CA GLY A 319 -24.47 -9.77 -8.23
C GLY A 319 -23.00 -10.08 -8.52
N TYR A 320 -22.40 -9.39 -9.49
CA TYR A 320 -20.96 -9.46 -9.80
C TYR A 320 -20.08 -8.78 -8.74
N LYS A 321 -20.71 -8.09 -7.79
CA LYS A 321 -20.03 -7.45 -6.65
C LYS A 321 -20.03 -8.41 -5.48
N HIS A 322 -18.85 -8.87 -5.07
CA HIS A 322 -18.70 -9.56 -3.79
C HIS A 322 -19.07 -8.61 -2.66
N SER A 323 -20.11 -8.95 -1.89
CA SER A 323 -20.46 -8.25 -0.66
C SER A 323 -19.28 -8.28 0.31
N LYS A 324 -19.04 -7.17 1.01
CA LYS A 324 -18.05 -7.12 2.08
C LYS A 324 -18.50 -8.10 3.19
N ALA A 325 -17.55 -8.84 3.76
CA ALA A 325 -17.83 -9.71 4.89
C ALA A 325 -18.30 -8.87 6.09
N LYS A 326 -19.28 -9.38 6.86
CA LYS A 326 -19.69 -8.76 8.13
C LYS A 326 -18.58 -8.99 9.17
N MET A 327 -17.80 -7.95 9.47
CA MET A 327 -16.58 -8.07 10.30
C MET A 327 -16.81 -7.82 11.80
N VAL A 328 -18.01 -7.40 12.22
CA VAL A 328 -18.29 -6.95 13.60
C VAL A 328 -17.86 -7.96 14.66
N LEU A 329 -18.29 -9.23 14.55
CA LEU A 329 -17.93 -10.27 15.53
C LEU A 329 -16.44 -10.58 15.52
N THR A 330 -15.83 -10.58 14.33
CA THR A 330 -14.39 -10.80 14.15
C THR A 330 -13.57 -9.68 14.80
N PHE A 331 -13.99 -8.43 14.66
CA PHE A 331 -13.35 -7.28 15.28
C PHE A 331 -13.50 -7.29 16.80
N LYS A 332 -14.69 -7.61 17.32
CA LYS A 332 -14.90 -7.80 18.76
C LYS A 332 -13.99 -8.89 19.34
N LYS A 333 -13.81 -10.00 18.63
CA LYS A 333 -12.90 -11.07 19.04
C LYS A 333 -11.45 -10.59 19.11
N LEU A 334 -11.00 -9.83 18.11
CA LEU A 334 -9.64 -9.27 18.10
C LEU A 334 -9.44 -8.19 19.17
N ALA A 335 -10.43 -7.33 19.41
CA ALA A 335 -10.37 -6.30 20.45
C ALA A 335 -10.18 -6.94 21.84
N LYS A 336 -10.98 -7.97 22.17
CA LYS A 336 -10.82 -8.74 23.41
C LYS A 336 -9.45 -9.40 23.53
N HIS A 337 -8.88 -9.88 22.41
CA HIS A 337 -7.52 -10.43 22.40
C HIS A 337 -6.48 -9.34 22.70
N MET A 338 -6.55 -8.19 22.04
CA MET A 338 -5.61 -7.07 22.25
C MET A 338 -5.68 -6.52 23.67
N GLU A 339 -6.89 -6.39 24.22
CA GLU A 339 -7.11 -6.02 25.62
C GLU A 339 -6.49 -7.05 26.58
N LYS A 340 -6.81 -8.34 26.42
CA LYS A 340 -6.26 -9.41 27.26
C LYS A 340 -4.72 -9.44 27.23
N LYS A 341 -4.13 -9.18 26.06
CA LYS A 341 -2.68 -9.19 25.86
C LYS A 341 -2.01 -7.84 26.16
N ARG A 342 -2.78 -6.82 26.55
CA ARG A 342 -2.27 -5.47 26.82
C ARG A 342 -1.42 -4.97 25.65
N THR A 343 -1.92 -5.13 24.42
CA THR A 343 -1.15 -4.84 23.19
C THR A 343 -0.70 -3.38 23.14
N HIS A 344 -1.56 -2.44 23.52
CA HIS A 344 -1.26 -1.00 23.47
C HIS A 344 -1.09 -0.38 24.87
N GLU A 345 -1.20 -1.15 25.95
CA GLU A 345 -0.88 -0.69 27.30
C GLU A 345 0.62 -0.85 27.56
N PHE A 346 1.24 0.15 28.22
CA PHE A 346 2.66 0.09 28.57
C PHE A 346 2.88 -0.88 29.73
N VAL A 347 3.75 -1.86 29.53
CA VAL A 347 4.15 -2.84 30.53
C VAL A 347 5.67 -2.75 30.71
N ARG A 348 6.08 -2.12 31.82
CA ARG A 348 7.48 -1.85 32.13
C ARG A 348 8.32 -3.15 32.12
N GLY A 349 9.42 -3.14 31.38
CA GLY A 349 10.36 -4.25 31.28
C GLY A 349 9.94 -5.37 30.33
N ARG A 350 8.79 -5.26 29.63
CA ARG A 350 8.32 -6.31 28.71
C ARG A 350 9.28 -6.45 27.53
N THR A 351 9.80 -7.66 27.34
CA THR A 351 10.68 -8.05 26.22
C THR A 351 9.88 -8.59 25.04
N ALA A 352 10.49 -8.60 23.86
CA ALA A 352 9.95 -9.18 22.64
C ALA A 352 10.95 -10.19 22.07
N ALA A 353 10.45 -11.30 21.51
CA ALA A 353 11.29 -12.25 20.77
C ALA A 353 11.95 -11.60 19.54
N TYR A 354 11.32 -10.56 18.99
CA TYR A 354 11.84 -9.80 17.86
C TYR A 354 11.52 -8.32 17.99
N ILE A 355 12.54 -7.47 17.87
CA ILE A 355 12.38 -6.02 17.83
C ILE A 355 12.25 -5.61 16.36
N ILE A 356 11.09 -5.10 15.95
CA ILE A 356 10.87 -4.62 14.60
C ILE A 356 11.83 -3.44 14.34
N PRO A 357 12.66 -3.51 13.29
CA PRO A 357 13.55 -2.40 12.97
C PRO A 357 12.75 -1.15 12.58
N ASP A 358 13.24 0.02 12.99
CA ASP A 358 12.70 1.27 12.46
C ASP A 358 13.20 1.42 11.02
N ALA A 359 12.44 0.88 10.07
CA ALA A 359 12.81 0.88 8.67
C ALA A 359 12.90 2.29 8.06
N MET A 360 12.17 3.26 8.63
CA MET A 360 12.22 4.64 8.16
C MET A 360 13.54 5.29 8.57
N ASP A 361 13.92 5.14 9.84
CA ASP A 361 15.19 5.66 10.38
C ASP A 361 16.41 4.99 9.73
N ILE A 362 16.42 3.66 9.61
CA ILE A 362 17.46 2.93 8.88
C ILE A 362 17.52 3.38 7.42
N GLY A 363 16.38 3.63 6.80
CA GLY A 363 16.29 4.13 5.43
C GLY A 363 16.93 5.51 5.27
N LEU A 364 16.68 6.41 6.23
CA LEU A 364 17.25 7.75 6.28
C LEU A 364 18.77 7.69 6.46
N GLN A 365 19.26 6.92 7.44
CA GLN A 365 20.69 6.72 7.68
C GLN A 365 21.40 6.21 6.41
N LYS A 366 20.82 5.23 5.73
CA LYS A 366 21.37 4.66 4.48
C LYS A 366 21.33 5.62 3.28
N LEU A 367 20.49 6.64 3.29
CA LEU A 367 20.47 7.67 2.26
C LEU A 367 21.54 8.72 2.55
N MET A 368 21.64 9.18 3.79
CA MET A 368 22.66 10.15 4.21
C MET A 368 24.08 9.58 4.07
N SER A 369 24.30 8.31 4.41
CA SER A 369 25.61 7.67 4.29
C SER A 369 26.06 7.40 2.85
N ALA A 370 25.14 7.52 1.88
CA ALA A 370 25.46 7.32 0.46
C ALA A 370 25.96 8.61 -0.21
N GLU A 371 25.82 9.77 0.43
CA GLU A 371 26.35 11.07 -0.02
C GLU A 371 27.78 11.34 0.49
N SER A 372 28.29 10.50 1.39
CA SER A 372 29.60 10.64 2.04
C SER A 372 30.72 9.78 1.42
N VAL A 373 30.59 9.37 0.15
CA VAL A 373 31.63 8.63 -0.61
C VAL A 373 31.81 9.23 -2.00
#